data_AF-A0AAT9HE93-F1
#
_entry.id   AF-A0AAT9HE93-F1
#
_cell.length_a   1.000
_cell.length_b   1.000
_cell.length_c   1.000
_cell.angle_alpha   90.00
_cell.angle_beta   90.00
_cell.angle_gamma   90.00
#
_symmetry.space_group_name_H-M   'P 1'
#
loop_
_entity.id
_entity.type
_entity.pdbx_description
1 polymer ?
#
loop_
_entity_poly.entity_id
_entity_poly.type
_entity_poly.pdbx_seq_one_letter_code
_entity_poly.pdbx_strand_id
1 'polypeptide(L)' 'MLAAGRGRELRPLFGPDSRARHRASGAVELCLDGVDSVRQDVDTGADLRAALALGTGPHTAAVAARSLITEQ' A
#
# COMPACT_ATOMS: atom_id res chain seq x y z
N MET A 1 2.90 3.94 3.90
CA MET A 1 4.28 3.63 4.35
C MET A 1 4.84 4.77 5.20
N LEU A 2 5.70 4.49 6.18
CA LEU A 2 6.48 5.47 6.94
C LEU A 2 7.95 5.01 6.98
N ALA A 3 8.89 5.94 6.81
CA ALA A 3 10.33 5.66 6.86
C ALA A 3 11.05 6.71 7.71
N ALA A 4 12.20 6.32 8.25
CA ALA A 4 13.09 7.20 9.02
C ALA A 4 14.55 6.91 8.64
N GLY A 5 15.39 7.95 8.70
CA GLY A 5 16.83 7.78 8.53
C GLY A 5 17.44 6.99 9.69
N ARG A 6 18.65 6.47 9.47
CA ARG A 6 19.45 5.78 10.50
C ARG A 6 19.54 6.59 11.80
N GLY A 7 19.41 5.91 12.94
CA GLY A 7 19.49 6.55 14.26
C GLY A 7 18.31 7.48 14.60
N ARG A 8 17.23 7.44 13.81
CA ARG A 8 15.99 8.16 14.09
C ARG A 8 14.87 7.18 14.36
N GLU A 9 14.17 7.39 15.47
CA GLU A 9 13.06 6.54 15.85
C GLU A 9 11.83 6.80 14.97
N LEU A 10 11.14 5.74 14.57
CA LEU A 10 9.85 5.83 13.91
C LEU A 10 8.78 6.23 14.93
N ARG A 11 7.89 7.15 14.54
CA ARG A 11 6.71 7.54 15.33
C ARG A 11 5.44 7.10 14.59
N PRO A 12 5.07 5.80 14.64
CA PRO A 12 3.98 5.26 13.85
C PRO A 12 2.61 5.73 14.36
N LEU A 13 1.91 6.50 13.54
CA LEU A 13 0.51 6.92 13.75
C LEU A 13 -0.41 6.29 12.68
N PHE A 14 -0.37 4.96 12.54
CA PHE A 14 -1.20 4.22 11.57
C PHE A 14 -2.68 4.17 11.96
N GLY A 15 -3.53 3.76 11.01
CA GLY A 15 -5.00 3.72 11.12
C GLY A 15 -5.68 4.82 10.30
N PRO A 16 -6.97 5.12 10.59
CA PRO A 16 -7.73 6.16 9.91
C PRO A 16 -6.98 7.51 9.92
N ASP A 17 -7.02 8.22 8.80
CA ASP A 17 -6.35 9.52 8.62
C ASP A 17 -4.84 9.52 8.92
N SER A 18 -4.18 8.36 8.86
CA SER A 18 -2.76 8.22 9.19
C SER A 18 -1.86 9.15 8.37
N ARG A 19 -2.18 9.40 7.09
CA ARG A 19 -1.47 10.37 6.23
C ARG A 19 -1.42 11.76 6.86
N ALA A 20 -2.54 12.27 7.36
CA ALA A 20 -2.61 13.59 7.99
C ALA A 20 -1.86 13.59 9.33
N ARG A 21 -2.03 12.53 10.14
CA ARG A 21 -1.36 12.39 11.44
C ARG A 21 0.16 12.29 11.32
N HIS A 22 0.69 11.55 10.35
CA HIS A 22 2.13 11.50 10.10
C HIS A 22 2.67 12.87 9.68
N ARG A 23 1.99 13.59 8.77
CA ARG A 23 2.39 14.95 8.39
C ARG A 23 2.41 15.90 9.60
N ALA A 24 1.37 15.87 10.43
CA ALA A 24 1.30 16.68 11.65
C ALA A 24 2.40 16.31 12.66
N SER A 25 2.87 15.06 12.68
CA SER A 25 4.00 14.61 13.51
C SER A 25 5.38 15.04 13.01
N GLY A 26 5.45 15.71 11.85
CA GLY A 26 6.68 16.20 11.23
C GLY A 26 7.24 15.29 10.12
N ALA A 27 6.52 14.25 9.70
CA ALA A 27 6.93 13.47 8.54
C ALA A 27 6.68 14.25 7.24
N VAL A 28 7.66 14.18 6.32
CA VAL A 28 7.55 14.80 4.99
C VAL A 28 7.06 13.74 4.00
N GLU A 29 6.12 14.12 3.14
CA GLU A 29 5.61 13.21 2.12
C GLU A 29 6.61 13.06 0.96
N LEU A 30 6.81 11.82 0.53
CA LEU A 30 7.68 11.49 -0.61
C LEU A 30 6.86 11.50 -1.90
N CYS A 31 6.99 12.58 -2.66
CA CYS A 31 6.39 12.76 -3.99
C CYS A 31 7.28 12.14 -5.07
N LEU A 32 7.39 10.81 -5.07
CA LEU A 32 8.10 10.04 -6.09
C LEU A 32 7.16 9.56 -7.19
N ASP A 33 7.67 9.44 -8.41
CA ASP A 33 7.03 8.78 -9.54
C ASP A 33 7.45 7.31 -9.63
N GLY A 34 6.69 6.48 -10.36
CA GLY A 34 7.03 5.07 -10.59
C GLY A 34 6.91 4.17 -9.35
N VAL A 35 6.22 4.64 -8.30
CA VAL A 35 6.01 3.92 -7.03
C VAL A 35 4.55 3.52 -6.82
N ASP A 36 3.77 3.43 -7.90
CA ASP A 36 2.34 3.14 -7.83
C ASP A 36 2.06 1.80 -7.14
N SER A 37 2.90 0.79 -7.37
CA SER A 37 2.82 -0.52 -6.69
C SER A 37 3.04 -0.42 -5.18
N VAL A 38 3.79 0.58 -4.70
CA VAL A 38 4.03 0.82 -3.26
C VAL A 38 2.89 1.63 -2.65
N ARG A 39 2.19 2.45 -3.45
CA ARG A 39 1.07 3.29 -3.00
C ARG A 39 -0.27 2.56 -3.03
N GLN A 40 -0.40 1.51 -3.83
CA GLN A 40 -1.63 0.74 -3.93
C GLN A 40 -1.73 -0.27 -2.78
N ASP A 41 -2.43 0.13 -1.71
CA ASP A 41 -2.86 -0.82 -0.67
C ASP A 41 -4.04 -1.66 -1.19
N VAL A 42 -4.30 -2.81 -0.57
CA VAL A 42 -5.40 -3.71 -0.98
C VAL A 42 -6.32 -4.00 0.18
N ASP A 43 -7.33 -3.15 0.37
CA ASP A 43 -8.36 -3.32 1.40
C ASP A 43 -9.66 -3.89 0.82
N THR A 44 -9.94 -3.63 -0.45
CA THR A 44 -11.17 -4.02 -1.14
C THR A 44 -10.91 -4.81 -2.42
N GLY A 45 -11.96 -5.42 -2.97
CA GLY A 45 -11.87 -6.11 -4.26
C GLY A 45 -11.53 -5.18 -5.44
N ALA A 46 -11.88 -3.89 -5.37
CA ALA A 46 -11.48 -2.91 -6.38
C ALA A 46 -9.98 -2.64 -6.33
N ASP A 47 -9.43 -2.51 -5.12
CA ASP A 47 -8.00 -2.30 -4.90
C ASP A 47 -7.20 -3.51 -5.38
N LEU A 48 -7.70 -4.74 -5.11
CA LEU A 48 -7.06 -5.96 -5.60
C LEU A 48 -6.97 -5.99 -7.13
N ARG A 49 -8.04 -5.60 -7.84
CA ARG A 49 -8.01 -5.51 -9.32
C ARG A 49 -6.97 -4.51 -9.81
N ALA A 50 -6.87 -3.37 -9.14
CA ALA A 50 -5.87 -2.36 -9.49
C ALA A 50 -4.44 -2.85 -9.18
N ALA A 51 -4.22 -3.54 -8.06
CA ALA A 51 -2.93 -4.15 -7.74
C ALA A 51 -2.53 -5.24 -8.76
N LEU A 52 -3.49 -6.07 -9.21
CA LEU A 52 -3.26 -7.06 -10.27
C LEU A 52 -2.81 -6.41 -11.58
N ALA A 53 -3.41 -5.27 -11.96
CA ALA A 53 -3.00 -4.51 -13.14
C ALA A 53 -1.58 -3.92 -13.03
N LEU A 54 -1.16 -3.55 -11.82
CA LEU A 54 0.22 -3.10 -11.53
C LEU A 54 1.24 -4.25 -11.49
N GLY A 55 0.78 -5.50 -11.43
CA GLY A 55 1.61 -6.71 -11.35
C GLY A 55 1.90 -7.12 -9.91
N THR A 56 1.10 -8.06 -9.38
CA THR A 56 1.34 -8.64 -8.06
C THR A 56 2.33 -9.80 -8.10
N GLY A 57 2.90 -10.15 -6.94
CA GLY A 57 3.72 -11.35 -6.78
C GLY A 57 2.96 -12.67 -7.03
N PRO A 58 3.69 -13.79 -7.21
CA PRO A 58 3.12 -15.06 -7.66
C PRO A 58 2.08 -15.65 -6.70
N HIS A 59 2.26 -15.46 -5.39
CA HIS A 59 1.33 -15.98 -4.40
C HIS A 59 -0.04 -15.28 -4.47
N THR A 60 -0.06 -13.95 -4.55
CA THR A 60 -1.30 -13.17 -4.69
C THR A 60 -1.99 -13.47 -6.01
N ALA A 61 -1.23 -13.53 -7.11
CA ALA A 61 -1.77 -13.86 -8.43
C ALA A 61 -2.45 -15.25 -8.45
N ALA A 62 -1.80 -16.26 -7.88
CA ALA A 62 -2.34 -17.62 -7.83
C ALA A 62 -3.65 -17.71 -7.03
N VAL A 63 -3.75 -17.01 -5.90
CA VAL A 63 -4.98 -17.00 -5.08
C VAL A 63 -6.09 -16.21 -5.78
N ALA A 64 -5.78 -15.02 -6.33
CA ALA A 64 -6.75 -14.20 -7.03
C ALA A 64 -7.35 -14.91 -8.26
N ALA A 65 -6.53 -15.64 -9.02
CA ALA A 65 -7.01 -16.46 -10.14
C ALA A 65 -8.04 -17.50 -9.70
N ARG A 66 -7.86 -18.12 -8.52
CA ARG A 66 -8.83 -19.07 -7.97
C ARG A 66 -10.14 -18.40 -7.55
N SER A 67 -10.09 -17.18 -6.99
CA SER A 67 -11.29 -16.45 -6.56
C SER A 67 -12.12 -15.93 -7.73
N LEU A 68 -11.47 -15.48 -8.82
CA LEU A 68 -12.14 -15.01 -10.02
C LEU A 68 -12.85 -16.13 -10.81
N ILE A 69 -12.45 -17.39 -10.61
CA ILE A 69 -13.12 -18.56 -11.18
C ILE A 69 -14.45 -18.86 -10.45
N THR A 70 -14.56 -18.52 -9.17
CA THR A 70 -15.75 -18.80 -8.34
C THR A 70 -16.85 -17.72 -8.46
N GLU A 71 -16.49 -16.51 -8.88
CA GLU A 71 -17.40 -15.36 -9.03
C GLU A 71 -17.96 -15.21 -10.47
N GLN A 72 -17.80 -16.24 -11.33
CA GLN A 72 -18.37 -16.32 -12.68
C GLN A 72 -19.41 -17.43 -12.80
#